data_AF-A0A6N1AHZ5-F1
#
_entry.id   AF-A0A6N1AHZ5-F1
#
_cell.length_a   1.000
_cell.length_b   1.000
_cell.length_c   1.000
_cell.angle_alpha   90.00
_cell.angle_beta   90.00
_cell.angle_gamma   90.00
#
_symmetry.space_group_name_H-M   'P 1'
#
loop_
_entity.id
_entity.type
_entity.pdbx_description
1 polymer ?
#
loop_
_entity_poly.entity_id
_entity_poly.type
_entity_poly.pdbx_seq_one_letter_code
_entity_poly.pdbx_strand_id
1 'polypeptide(L)'
;MDETTPGSKKWPPSRWPALLADALRLLRSLPDKPRWSFGGGTALAAQYDHRVSYEIDIFVRDSDVLRDLTPARNAATRALLAGQ
;
A
#
# COMPACT_ATOMS: atom_id res chain seq x y z
N MET A 1 16.41 -13.09 1.22
CA MET A 1 17.07 -11.89 0.70
C MET A 1 16.53 -10.74 1.52
N ASP A 2 17.36 -10.18 2.39
CA ASP A 2 16.98 -9.00 3.19
C ASP A 2 17.25 -7.79 2.28
N GLU A 3 16.29 -7.51 1.40
CA GLU A 3 16.41 -6.46 0.38
C GLU A 3 16.11 -5.14 1.08
N THR A 4 17.16 -4.45 1.51
CA THR A 4 17.05 -3.14 2.13
C THR A 4 16.56 -2.14 1.09
N THR A 5 15.30 -1.71 1.21
CA THR A 5 14.74 -0.70 0.31
C THR A 5 15.63 0.55 0.30
N PRO A 6 15.97 1.11 -0.87
CA PRO A 6 16.84 2.27 -0.93
C PRO A 6 16.23 3.47 -0.19
N GLY A 7 17.10 4.27 0.44
CA GLY A 7 16.80 5.58 1.01
C GLY A 7 17.45 6.70 0.21
N SER A 8 17.24 7.95 0.59
CA SER A 8 17.92 9.09 -0.04
C SER A 8 18.83 9.79 0.98
N LYS A 9 19.70 10.70 0.54
CA LYS A 9 20.58 11.45 1.47
C LYS A 9 19.81 12.20 2.56
N LYS A 10 18.56 12.58 2.29
CA LYS A 10 17.70 13.36 3.20
C LYS A 10 16.69 12.50 3.97
N TRP A 11 16.35 11.31 3.47
CA TRP A 11 15.24 10.53 3.98
C TRP A 11 15.68 9.09 4.27
N PRO A 12 15.13 8.45 5.32
CA PRO A 12 15.47 7.07 5.68
C PRO A 12 15.17 6.08 4.54
N PRO A 13 15.59 4.81 4.68
CA PRO A 13 15.14 3.73 3.80
C PRO A 13 13.63 3.77 3.59
N SER A 14 13.20 3.65 2.33
CA SER A 14 11.77 3.66 2.04
C SER A 14 11.08 2.43 2.66
N ARG A 15 9.86 2.65 3.14
CA ARG A 15 9.00 1.60 3.68
C ARG A 15 7.87 1.20 2.73
N TRP A 16 7.93 1.63 1.46
CA TRP A 16 6.88 1.34 0.48
C TRP A 16 6.52 -0.15 0.37
N PRO A 17 7.45 -1.14 0.48
CA PRO A 17 7.07 -2.55 0.43
C PRO A 17 6.18 -2.96 1.62
N ALA A 18 6.45 -2.41 2.81
CA ALA A 18 5.63 -2.63 3.98
C ALA A 18 4.25 -1.96 3.84
N LEU A 19 4.19 -0.75 3.29
CA LEU A 19 2.92 -0.07 2.98
C LEU A 19 2.09 -0.90 1.98
N LEU A 20 2.72 -1.45 0.94
CA LEU A 20 2.07 -2.34 -0.01
C LEU A 20 1.54 -3.59 0.70
N ALA A 21 2.35 -4.23 1.54
CA ALA A 21 1.92 -5.40 2.30
C ALA A 21 0.68 -5.12 3.17
N ASP A 22 0.64 -3.97 3.84
CA ASP A 22 -0.53 -3.52 4.60
C ASP A 22 -1.75 -3.29 3.70
N ALA A 23 -1.60 -2.58 2.58
CA ALA A 23 -2.70 -2.37 1.64
C ALA A 23 -3.26 -3.71 1.10
N LEU A 24 -2.40 -4.68 0.78
CA LEU A 24 -2.82 -6.02 0.35
C LEU A 24 -3.52 -6.79 1.46
N ARG A 25 -3.09 -6.64 2.71
CA ARG A 25 -3.77 -7.22 3.88
C ARG A 25 -5.18 -6.64 4.02
N LEU A 26 -5.35 -5.33 3.85
CA LEU A 26 -6.65 -4.68 3.91
C LEU A 26 -7.56 -5.12 2.75
N LEU A 27 -7.07 -5.15 1.51
CA LEU A 27 -7.84 -5.62 0.35
C LEU A 27 -8.31 -7.07 0.52
N ARG A 28 -7.46 -7.96 1.07
CA ARG A 28 -7.82 -9.36 1.37
C ARG A 28 -8.83 -9.52 2.50
N SER A 29 -9.01 -8.51 3.33
CA SER A 29 -10.02 -8.53 4.40
C SER A 29 -11.45 -8.30 3.88
N LEU A 30 -11.59 -7.80 2.65
CA LEU A 30 -12.88 -7.61 2.01
C LEU A 30 -13.44 -8.95 1.50
N PRO A 31 -14.76 -9.19 1.65
CA PRO A 31 -15.38 -10.45 1.27
C PRO A 31 -15.25 -10.74 -0.23
N ASP A 32 -15.44 -9.71 -1.07
CA ASP A 32 -15.52 -9.86 -2.52
C ASP A 32 -14.15 -9.89 -3.21
N LYS A 33 -13.05 -9.72 -2.47
CA LYS A 33 -11.67 -9.74 -2.96
C LYS A 33 -11.53 -8.97 -4.29
N PRO A 34 -11.79 -7.65 -4.26
CA PRO A 34 -11.94 -6.87 -5.48
C PRO A 34 -10.68 -6.92 -6.34
N ARG A 35 -10.85 -6.76 -7.66
CA ARG A 35 -9.72 -6.52 -8.55
C ARG A 35 -9.10 -5.16 -8.23
N TRP A 36 -7.77 -5.14 -8.18
CA TRP A 36 -6.98 -3.95 -7.91
C TRP A 36 -5.71 -3.98 -8.77
N SER A 37 -5.04 -2.83 -8.89
CA SER A 37 -3.73 -2.72 -9.52
C SER A 37 -2.80 -1.83 -8.71
N PHE A 38 -1.53 -2.21 -8.62
CA PHE A 38 -0.46 -1.35 -8.14
C PHE A 38 -0.04 -0.39 -9.26
N GLY A 39 0.07 0.90 -8.96
CA GLY A 39 0.40 1.88 -9.98
C GLY A 39 1.09 3.11 -9.43
N GLY A 40 0.91 4.21 -10.17
CA GLY A 40 1.44 5.51 -9.79
C GLY A 40 2.96 5.57 -9.74
N GLY A 41 3.47 6.48 -8.92
CA GLY A 41 4.87 6.83 -8.90
C GLY A 41 5.77 5.68 -8.43
N THR A 42 5.29 4.92 -7.45
CA THR A 42 6.02 3.82 -6.82
C THR A 42 6.09 2.59 -7.70
N ALA A 43 5.03 2.25 -8.45
CA ALA A 43 5.10 1.16 -9.41
C ALA A 43 6.15 1.41 -10.49
N LEU A 44 6.21 2.63 -11.03
CA LEU A 44 7.25 3.02 -11.98
C LEU A 44 8.64 2.97 -11.36
N ALA A 45 8.79 3.47 -10.12
CA ALA A 45 10.07 3.43 -9.41
C ALA A 45 10.55 1.99 -9.16
N ALA A 46 9.65 1.08 -8.77
CA ALA A 46 9.96 -0.33 -8.56
C ALA A 46 10.35 -1.06 -9.86
N GLN A 47 9.77 -0.65 -11.00
CA GLN A 47 10.05 -1.29 -12.29
C GLN A 47 11.32 -0.76 -12.96
N TYR A 48 11.62 0.53 -12.83
CA TYR A 48 12.70 1.18 -13.58
C TYR A 48 13.88 1.64 -12.72
N ASP A 49 13.78 1.53 -11.39
CA ASP A 49 14.81 1.96 -10.42
C ASP A 49 15.32 3.40 -10.65
N HIS A 50 14.47 4.28 -11.16
CA HIS A 50 14.88 5.63 -11.58
C HIS A 50 14.84 6.66 -10.44
N ARG A 51 14.24 6.30 -9.30
CA ARG A 51 14.23 7.11 -8.06
C ARG A 51 13.77 6.28 -6.87
N VAL A 52 14.08 6.77 -5.66
CA VAL A 52 13.46 6.26 -4.43
C VAL A 52 12.03 6.80 -4.30
N SER A 53 11.06 5.91 -4.08
CA SER A 53 9.67 6.28 -3.77
C SER A 53 9.31 5.91 -2.34
N TYR A 54 8.41 6.66 -1.70
CA TYR A 54 8.11 6.57 -0.26
C TYR A 54 6.66 6.21 0.08
N GLU A 55 5.78 6.25 -0.91
CA GLU A 55 4.34 6.03 -0.80
C GLU A 55 3.89 4.85 -1.68
N ILE A 56 2.59 4.58 -1.76
CA ILE A 56 2.01 3.58 -2.66
C ILE A 56 0.70 4.10 -3.25
N ASP A 57 0.40 3.68 -4.49
CA ASP A 57 -0.88 3.94 -5.14
C ASP A 57 -1.54 2.60 -5.49
N ILE A 58 -2.75 2.40 -4.98
CA ILE A 58 -3.58 1.22 -5.25
C ILE A 58 -4.86 1.69 -5.92
N PHE A 59 -5.11 1.18 -7.12
CA PHE A 59 -6.28 1.51 -7.90
C PHE A 59 -7.29 0.37 -7.82
N VAL A 60 -8.55 0.73 -7.59
CA VAL A 60 -9.70 -0.16 -7.55
C VAL A 60 -10.75 0.38 -8.53
N ARG A 61 -11.57 -0.51 -9.10
CA ARG A 61 -12.57 -0.09 -10.10
C ARG A 61 -13.84 0.49 -9.49
N ASP A 62 -14.20 0.04 -8.30
CA ASP A 62 -15.47 0.37 -7.66
C ASP A 62 -15.20 1.22 -6.41
N SER A 63 -15.92 2.34 -6.28
CA SER A 63 -15.85 3.22 -5.12
C SER A 63 -16.33 2.55 -3.84
N ASP A 64 -17.19 1.53 -3.93
CA ASP A 64 -17.68 0.79 -2.77
C ASP A 64 -16.54 0.08 -2.03
N VAL A 65 -15.48 -0.30 -2.74
CA VAL A 65 -14.26 -0.84 -2.13
C VAL A 65 -13.63 0.16 -1.17
N LEU A 66 -13.57 1.44 -1.54
CA LEU A 66 -13.02 2.49 -0.67
C LEU A 66 -13.89 2.71 0.56
N ARG A 67 -15.21 2.74 0.36
CA ARG A 67 -16.19 2.84 1.46
C ARG A 67 -16.01 1.69 2.45
N ASP A 68 -15.91 0.46 1.95
CA ASP A 68 -15.84 -0.74 2.79
C ASP A 68 -14.47 -0.95 3.42
N LEU A 69 -13.43 -0.25 2.96
CA LEU A 69 -12.13 -0.17 3.63
C LEU A 69 -12.05 0.87 4.74
N THR A 70 -13.06 1.73 4.91
CA THR A 70 -13.03 2.75 5.98
C THR A 70 -12.94 2.11 7.37
N PRO A 71 -12.29 2.75 8.35
CA PRO A 71 -12.14 2.19 9.69
C PRO A 71 -13.48 1.87 10.36
N ALA A 72 -14.53 2.65 10.05
CA ALA A 72 -15.87 2.40 10.56
C ALA A 72 -16.45 1.04 10.13
N ARG A 73 -16.13 0.59 8.90
CA ARG A 73 -16.71 -0.60 8.27
C ARG A 73 -15.75 -1.80 8.24
N ASN A 74 -14.45 -1.57 8.39
CA ASN A 74 -13.44 -2.61 8.31
C ASN A 74 -12.64 -2.76 9.61
N ALA A 75 -12.74 -3.93 10.25
CA ALA A 75 -12.00 -4.21 11.48
C ALA A 75 -10.49 -4.26 11.26
N ALA A 76 -10.00 -4.74 10.11
CA ALA A 76 -8.58 -4.81 9.80
C ALA A 76 -7.96 -3.42 9.56
N THR A 77 -8.70 -2.49 8.93
CA THR A 77 -8.30 -1.09 8.81
C THR A 77 -8.26 -0.43 10.18
N ARG A 78 -9.30 -0.63 11.01
CA ARG A 78 -9.34 -0.09 12.36
C ARG A 78 -8.16 -0.57 13.21
N ALA A 79 -7.86 -1.86 13.16
CA ALA A 79 -6.73 -2.45 13.88
C ALA A 79 -5.38 -1.93 13.37
N LEU A 80 -5.22 -1.74 12.05
CA LEU A 80 -4.00 -1.14 11.49
C LEU A 80 -3.76 0.25 12.07
N LEU A 81 -4.78 1.10 12.02
CA LEU A 81 -4.67 2.49 12.47
C LEU A 81 -4.51 2.62 13.99
N ALA A 82 -5.01 1.67 14.77
CA ALA A 82 -4.82 1.65 16.22
C ALA A 82 -3.40 1.22 16.64
N GLY A 83 -2.65 0.56 15.75
CA GLY A 83 -1.26 0.13 15.99
C GLY A 83 -0.21 1.09 15.41
N GLN A 84 -0.63 2.22 14.84
CA GLN A 84 0.25 3.28 14.36
C GLN A 84 0.38 4.41 15.37
#